data_AF-A0A959P2P7-F1
#
_entry.id   AF-A0A959P2P7-F1
#
_cell.length_a   1.000
_cell.length_b   1.000
_cell.length_c   1.000
_cell.angle_alpha   90.00
_cell.angle_beta   90.00
_cell.angle_gamma   90.00
#
_symmetry.space_group_name_H-M   'P 1'
#
loop_
_entity.id
_entity.type
_entity.pdbx_description
1 polymer ?
#
loop_
_entity_poly.entity_id
_entity_poly.type
_entity_poly.pdbx_seq_one_letter_code
_entity_poly.pdbx_strand_id
1 'polypeptide(L)'
;HIDEVPSETSKNGTDRSAIFMVSLNPKGYSITTGNYILSEREDSFKDRLERINSLTKEELKEMYKEVLNSEGRSDKGGGGLGMIDIARKTGNKLNYDFATLNDKYSFFSLNINVEEQ
;
A
#
# COMPACT_ATOMS: atom_id res chain seq x y z
N HIS A 1 -1.58 6.07 -4.04
CA HIS A 1 -1.13 7.43 -4.37
C HIS A 1 0.38 7.42 -4.21
N ILE A 2 1.14 7.72 -5.27
CA ILE A 2 2.61 7.73 -5.24
C ILE A 2 3.02 9.18 -5.04
N ASP A 3 3.87 9.45 -4.04
CA ASP A 3 4.34 10.80 -3.79
C ASP A 3 5.48 11.15 -4.77
N GLU A 4 5.55 12.43 -5.13
CA GLU A 4 6.49 12.95 -6.12
C GLU A 4 7.89 13.10 -5.51
N VAL A 5 8.89 12.49 -6.16
CA VAL A 5 10.30 12.61 -5.77
C VAL A 5 10.99 13.62 -6.68
N PRO A 6 11.80 14.55 -6.14
CA PRO A 6 12.60 15.45 -6.95
C PRO A 6 13.70 14.65 -7.64
N SER A 7 13.82 14.79 -8.96
CA SER A 7 14.90 14.19 -9.75
C SER A 7 15.64 15.30 -10.48
N GLU A 8 16.97 15.35 -10.33
CA GLU A 8 17.82 16.36 -10.98
C GLU A 8 17.98 16.14 -12.50
N THR A 9 17.43 15.05 -13.03
CA THR A 9 17.57 14.64 -14.44
C THR A 9 16.27 14.73 -15.26
N SER A 10 15.13 15.04 -14.63
CA SER A 10 13.85 15.16 -15.32
C SER A 10 13.64 16.56 -15.89
N LYS A 11 13.54 16.66 -17.23
CA LYS A 11 13.18 17.92 -17.93
C LYS A 11 11.78 18.45 -17.56
N ASN A 12 11.00 17.73 -16.74
CA ASN A 12 9.67 18.12 -16.25
C ASN A 12 9.47 17.89 -14.72
N GLY A 13 10.54 17.98 -13.91
CA GLY A 13 10.44 18.39 -12.50
C GLY A 13 9.84 17.43 -11.47
N THR A 14 9.35 16.23 -11.81
CA THR A 14 8.99 15.18 -10.84
C THR A 14 9.14 13.78 -11.45
N ASP A 15 9.78 12.84 -10.74
CA ASP A 15 9.78 11.42 -11.11
C ASP A 15 8.86 10.63 -10.17
N ARG A 16 7.87 9.94 -10.75
CA ARG A 16 7.06 8.94 -10.05
C ARG A 16 7.71 7.59 -10.23
N SER A 17 8.59 7.24 -9.30
CA SER A 17 9.27 5.95 -9.29
C SER A 17 8.54 4.95 -8.39
N ALA A 18 8.30 3.75 -8.92
CA ALA A 18 7.77 2.62 -8.17
C ALA A 18 8.48 1.34 -8.58
N ILE A 19 8.62 0.42 -7.64
CA ILE A 19 9.08 -0.95 -7.85
C ILE A 19 7.84 -1.84 -7.85
N PHE A 20 7.76 -2.75 -8.82
CA PHE A 20 6.79 -3.84 -8.83
C PHE A 20 7.49 -5.12 -9.22
N MET A 21 7.37 -6.14 -8.40
CA MET A 21 8.04 -7.42 -8.56
C MET A 21 7.06 -8.55 -8.27
N VAL A 22 7.08 -9.57 -9.12
CA VAL A 22 6.35 -10.82 -8.91
C VAL A 22 7.38 -11.93 -8.85
N SER A 23 7.36 -12.69 -7.76
CA SER A 23 8.18 -13.90 -7.60
C SER A 23 7.27 -15.12 -7.49
N LEU A 24 7.70 -16.23 -8.09
CA LEU A 24 7.06 -17.52 -7.94
C LEU A 24 7.84 -18.36 -6.93
N ASN A 25 7.12 -18.94 -5.98
CA ASN A 25 7.65 -19.76 -4.91
C ASN A 25 6.89 -21.11 -4.92
N PRO A 26 7.40 -22.19 -4.30
CA PRO A 26 6.69 -23.47 -4.25
C PRO A 26 5.29 -23.43 -3.61
N LYS A 27 4.97 -22.38 -2.84
CA LYS A 27 3.68 -22.18 -2.18
C LYS A 27 2.70 -21.29 -2.97
N GLY A 28 3.14 -20.68 -4.09
CA GLY A 28 2.36 -19.71 -4.85
C GLY A 28 3.17 -18.47 -5.23
N TYR A 29 2.51 -17.32 -5.37
CA TYR A 29 3.11 -16.07 -5.82
C TYR A 29 3.36 -15.11 -4.66
N SER A 30 4.46 -14.36 -4.74
CA SER A 30 4.70 -13.20 -3.89
C SER A 30 4.78 -11.95 -4.77
N ILE A 31 3.94 -10.97 -4.48
CA ILE A 31 3.90 -9.67 -5.15
C ILE A 31 4.49 -8.64 -4.21
N THR A 32 5.58 -8.00 -4.61
CA THR A 32 6.20 -6.92 -3.87
C THR A 32 6.06 -5.63 -4.65
N THR A 33 5.56 -4.59 -4.01
CA THR A 33 5.48 -3.24 -4.56
C THR A 33 6.17 -2.27 -3.60
N GLY A 34 6.70 -1.16 -4.13
CA GLY A 34 7.23 -0.11 -3.29
C GLY A 34 7.31 1.22 -4.01
N ASN A 35 7.12 2.30 -3.27
CA ASN A 35 7.18 3.65 -3.78
C ASN A 35 7.60 4.63 -2.69
N TYR A 36 8.09 5.78 -3.12
CA TYR A 36 8.37 6.87 -2.20
C TYR A 36 7.08 7.47 -1.64
N ILE A 37 7.14 7.85 -0.37
CA ILE A 37 6.12 8.60 0.34
C ILE A 37 6.77 9.78 1.08
N LEU A 38 6.01 10.82 1.36
CA LEU A 38 6.45 11.88 2.27
C LEU A 38 6.49 11.35 3.70
N SER A 39 7.56 11.64 4.43
CA SER A 39 7.74 11.17 5.82
C SER A 39 6.60 11.66 6.73
N GLU A 40 6.03 12.84 6.49
CA GLU A 40 4.86 13.35 7.22
C GLU A 40 3.58 12.49 7.06
N ARG A 41 3.52 11.67 6.01
CA ARG A 41 2.37 10.78 5.74
C ARG A 41 2.56 9.39 6.34
N GLU A 42 3.77 9.04 6.75
CA GLU A 42 4.16 7.72 7.23
C GLU A 42 3.27 7.25 8.38
N ASP A 43 3.20 8.02 9.47
CA ASP A 43 2.40 7.67 10.65
C ASP A 43 0.93 7.45 10.31
N SER A 44 0.34 8.39 9.58
CA SER A 44 -1.08 8.31 9.20
C SER A 44 -1.40 7.12 8.29
N PHE A 45 -0.40 6.67 7.51
CA PHE A 45 -0.54 5.54 6.61
C PHE A 45 -0.29 4.23 7.34
N LYS A 46 0.70 4.20 8.23
CA LYS A 46 0.98 3.09 9.14
C LYS A 46 -0.22 2.75 10.02
N ASP A 47 -0.85 3.75 10.64
CA ASP A 47 -2.05 3.55 11.46
C ASP A 47 -3.20 2.89 10.67
N ARG A 48 -3.34 3.23 9.38
CA ARG A 48 -4.33 2.61 8.50
C ARG A 48 -3.98 1.15 8.21
N LEU A 49 -2.71 0.84 7.94
CA LEU A 49 -2.25 -0.52 7.68
C LEU A 49 -2.38 -1.40 8.92
N GLU A 50 -2.02 -0.88 10.10
CA GLU A 50 -2.20 -1.55 11.39
C GLU A 50 -3.67 -1.83 11.68
N ARG A 51 -4.55 -0.84 11.45
CA ARG A 51 -6.00 -1.05 11.57
C ARG A 51 -6.48 -2.15 10.64
N ILE A 52 -5.98 -2.24 9.41
CA ILE A 52 -6.38 -3.33 8.48
C ILE A 52 -5.87 -4.68 9.01
N ASN A 53 -4.63 -4.75 9.49
CA ASN A 53 -4.00 -5.96 10.03
C ASN A 53 -4.61 -6.47 11.34
N SER A 54 -5.32 -5.61 12.08
CA SER A 54 -6.00 -6.00 13.33
C SER A 54 -7.39 -6.60 13.12
N LEU A 55 -7.97 -6.49 11.92
CA LEU A 55 -9.34 -6.91 11.65
C LEU A 55 -9.42 -8.39 11.26
N THR A 56 -10.53 -9.00 11.64
CA THR A 56 -10.95 -10.32 11.16
C THR A 56 -11.45 -10.26 9.72
N LYS A 57 -11.64 -11.43 9.10
CA LYS A 57 -12.16 -11.53 7.73
C LYS A 57 -13.56 -10.93 7.60
N GLU A 58 -14.40 -11.12 8.62
CA GLU A 58 -15.75 -10.59 8.70
C GLU A 58 -15.72 -9.06 8.80
N GLU A 59 -14.89 -8.52 9.71
CA GLU A 59 -14.72 -7.07 9.89
C GLU A 59 -14.10 -6.39 8.66
N LEU A 60 -13.15 -7.04 7.98
CA LEU A 60 -12.60 -6.55 6.71
C LEU A 60 -13.69 -6.46 5.62
N LYS A 61 -14.62 -7.41 5.61
CA LYS A 61 -15.75 -7.42 4.67
C LYS A 61 -16.75 -6.31 4.99
N GLU A 62 -17.00 -6.03 6.25
CA GLU A 62 -17.85 -4.93 6.70
C GLU A 62 -17.21 -3.59 6.35
N MET A 63 -15.96 -3.38 6.74
CA MET A 63 -15.18 -2.18 6.40
C MET A 63 -15.15 -1.94 4.87
N TYR A 64 -14.92 -2.99 4.08
CA TYR A 64 -14.96 -2.87 2.61
C TYR A 64 -16.30 -2.34 2.10
N LYS A 65 -17.43 -2.81 2.67
CA LYS A 65 -18.77 -2.33 2.30
C LYS A 65 -19.01 -0.91 2.77
N GLU A 66 -18.59 -0.56 3.98
CA GLU A 66 -18.70 0.79 4.52
C GLU A 66 -18.01 1.80 3.62
N VAL A 67 -16.75 1.54 3.25
CA VAL A 67 -15.96 2.44 2.38
C VAL A 67 -16.53 2.49 0.96
N LEU A 68 -17.19 1.43 0.49
CA LEU A 68 -17.88 1.42 -0.81
C LEU A 68 -19.18 2.22 -0.80
N ASN A 69 -19.91 2.20 0.32
CA ASN A 69 -21.22 2.86 0.49
C ASN A 69 -21.11 4.32 0.92
N SER A 70 -20.02 4.72 1.58
CA SER A 70 -19.73 6.13 1.82
C SER A 70 -19.43 6.80 0.48
N GLU A 71 -20.37 7.61 -0.03
CA GLU A 71 -20.16 8.43 -1.23
C GLU A 71 -18.82 9.18 -1.13
N GLY A 72 -17.98 9.04 -2.15
CA GLY A 72 -16.79 9.86 -2.30
C GLY A 72 -15.51 9.04 -2.26
N ARG A 73 -15.13 8.54 -3.44
CA ARG A 73 -13.80 8.79 -4.03
C ARG A 73 -13.09 9.89 -3.24
N SER A 74 -12.33 9.52 -2.21
CA SER A 74 -11.61 10.50 -1.39
C SER A 74 -10.88 11.42 -2.36
N ASP A 75 -10.95 12.74 -2.19
CA ASP A 75 -10.37 13.74 -3.11
C ASP A 75 -8.87 13.54 -3.42
N LYS A 76 -8.22 12.55 -2.78
CA LYS A 76 -6.83 12.11 -2.97
C LYS A 76 -6.65 10.74 -3.64
N GLY A 77 -7.67 10.18 -4.28
CA GLY A 77 -7.54 9.06 -5.23
C GLY A 77 -7.04 7.72 -4.66
N GLY A 78 -7.99 6.85 -4.32
CA GLY A 78 -7.93 5.41 -4.60
C GLY A 78 -7.06 4.48 -3.73
N GLY A 79 -6.16 4.99 -2.87
CA GLY A 79 -5.20 4.13 -2.14
C GLY A 79 -5.75 3.32 -0.96
N GLY A 80 -6.85 3.75 -0.33
CA GLY A 80 -7.35 3.11 0.90
C GLY A 80 -8.14 1.81 0.67
N LEU A 81 -8.92 1.76 -0.40
CA LEU A 81 -9.71 0.58 -0.77
C LEU A 81 -8.84 -0.60 -1.20
N GLY A 82 -7.72 -0.32 -1.88
CA GLY A 82 -6.82 -1.36 -2.39
C GLY A 82 -6.25 -2.23 -1.27
N MET A 83 -5.82 -1.62 -0.16
CA MET A 83 -5.22 -2.35 0.96
C MET A 83 -6.23 -3.27 1.65
N ILE A 84 -7.48 -2.81 1.82
CA ILE A 84 -8.57 -3.62 2.39
C ILE A 84 -8.89 -4.79 1.45
N ASP A 85 -8.97 -4.56 0.14
CA ASP A 85 -9.27 -5.61 -0.84
C ASP A 85 -8.16 -6.67 -0.91
N ILE A 86 -6.90 -6.24 -0.82
CA ILE A 86 -5.74 -7.15 -0.78
C ILE A 86 -5.83 -8.04 0.46
N ALA A 87 -5.94 -7.47 1.66
CA ALA A 87 -6.03 -8.24 2.91
C ALA A 87 -7.22 -9.23 2.90
N ARG A 88 -8.37 -8.80 2.36
CA ARG A 88 -9.57 -9.63 2.24
C ARG A 88 -9.39 -10.79 1.25
N LYS A 89 -8.74 -10.56 0.11
CA LYS A 89 -8.57 -11.55 -0.97
C LYS A 89 -7.50 -12.58 -0.63
N THR A 90 -6.39 -12.17 -0.03
CA THR A 90 -5.32 -13.09 0.35
C THR A 90 -5.61 -13.82 1.65
N GLY A 91 -6.46 -13.25 2.52
CA GLY A 91 -6.66 -13.77 3.87
C GLY A 91 -5.43 -13.61 4.77
N ASN A 92 -4.41 -12.91 4.29
CA ASN A 92 -3.15 -12.69 4.97
C ASN A 92 -3.07 -11.24 5.48
N LYS A 93 -2.30 -11.04 6.55
CA LYS A 93 -1.90 -9.70 6.99
C LYS A 93 -1.04 -9.03 5.91
N LEU A 94 -1.17 -7.72 5.78
CA LEU A 94 -0.32 -6.88 4.95
C LEU A 94 1.08 -6.84 5.58
N ASN A 95 2.07 -7.39 4.88
CA ASN A 95 3.47 -7.32 5.27
C ASN A 95 4.10 -6.09 4.62
N TYR A 96 4.41 -5.07 5.40
CA TYR A 96 4.88 -3.78 4.88
C TYR A 96 6.06 -3.24 5.68
N ASP A 97 6.80 -2.33 5.08
CA ASP A 97 7.92 -1.63 5.73
C ASP A 97 8.06 -0.19 5.23
N PHE A 98 8.65 0.66 6.06
CA PHE A 98 9.00 2.04 5.73
C PHE A 98 10.49 2.26 5.99
N ALA A 99 11.25 2.44 4.91
CA ALA A 99 12.67 2.76 5.00
C ALA A 99 12.86 4.28 4.89
N THR A 100 13.23 4.94 6.00
CA THR A 100 13.55 6.37 5.99
C THR A 100 14.76 6.64 5.09
N LEU A 101 14.62 7.56 4.13
CA LEU A 101 15.70 7.92 3.21
C LEU A 101 16.33 9.27 3.56
N ASN A 102 15.50 10.24 3.94
CA ASN A 102 15.90 11.56 4.40
C ASN A 102 14.74 12.23 5.15
N ASP A 103 14.92 13.48 5.56
CA ASP A 103 13.94 14.26 6.34
C ASP A 103 12.59 14.46 5.65
N LYS A 104 12.52 14.29 4.32
CA LYS A 104 11.32 14.54 3.53
C LYS A 104 10.67 13.28 2.99
N TYR A 105 11.45 12.23 2.74
CA TYR A 105 10.97 11.03 2.06
C TYR A 105 11.32 9.74 2.80
N SER A 106 10.36 8.83 2.81
CA SER A 106 10.52 7.42 3.17
C SER A 106 10.17 6.55 1.96
N PHE A 107 10.78 5.37 1.86
CA PHE A 107 10.39 4.36 0.88
C PHE A 107 9.43 3.36 1.52
N PHE A 108 8.18 3.36 1.06
CA PHE A 108 7.20 2.36 1.44
C PHE A 108 7.39 1.10 0.61
N SER A 109 7.33 -0.06 1.24
CA SER A 109 7.25 -1.36 0.56
C SER A 109 6.14 -2.22 1.13
N LEU A 110 5.51 -3.01 0.27
CA LEU A 110 4.44 -3.96 0.60
C LEU A 110 4.72 -5.28 -0.10
N ASN A 111 4.72 -6.35 0.68
CA ASN A 111 4.82 -7.73 0.21
C ASN A 111 3.50 -8.48 0.46
N ILE A 112 3.03 -9.17 -0.57
CA ILE A 112 1.75 -9.86 -0.59
C ILE A 112 1.99 -11.29 -1.03
N ASN A 113 1.67 -12.26 -0.18
CA ASN A 113 1.71 -13.67 -0.52
C ASN A 113 0.32 -14.15 -0.96
N VAL A 114 0.27 -14.75 -2.14
CA VAL A 114 -0.92 -15.40 -2.73
C VAL A 114 -0.60 -16.88 -2.84
N GLU A 115 -1.15 -17.68 -1.93
CA GLU A 115 -0.95 -19.12 -1.91
C GLU A 115 -1.88 -19.81 -2.92
N GLU A 116 -1.37 -20.81 -3.65
CA GLU A 116 -2.23 -21.69 -4.46
C GLU A 116 -2.96 -22.67 -3.52
N GLN A 117 -4.29 -22.69 -3.60
CA GLN A 117 -5.15 -23.61 -2.84
C GLN A 117 -5.29 -24.97 -3.53
#